data_AF-A0A3D1GAC3-F1
#
_entry.id   AF-A0A3D1GAC3-F1
#
_cell.length_a   1.000
_cell.length_b   1.000
_cell.length_c   1.000
_cell.angle_alpha   90.00
_cell.angle_beta   90.00
_cell.angle_gamma   90.00
#
_symmetry.space_group_name_H-M   'P 1'
#
loop_
_entity.id
_entity.type
_entity.pdbx_description
1 polymer ?
#
loop_
_entity_poly.entity_id
_entity_poly.type
_entity_poly.pdbx_seq_one_letter_code
_entity_poly.pdbx_strand_id
1 'polypeptide(L)' 'MKDRIKKNIKDPRWIIEGIIWGMIMWVFVTLIVPLFKGSPITSEDLIAGAVTWLIGGLFFGFVMHIWPGISARRYDS' A
#
# COMPACT_ATOMS: atom_id res chain seq x y z
N MET A 1 -3.91 -4.74 30.85
CA MET A 1 -3.08 -5.36 29.77
C MET A 1 -3.94 -5.91 28.63
N LYS A 2 -5.09 -6.54 28.91
CA LYS A 2 -6.08 -6.96 27.90
C LYS A 2 -6.69 -5.80 27.09
N ASP A 3 -6.55 -4.59 27.60
CA ASP A 3 -7.18 -3.35 27.11
C ASP A 3 -6.36 -2.73 25.96
N ARG A 4 -5.05 -2.99 25.91
CA ARG A 4 -4.16 -2.54 24.82
C ARG A 4 -4.38 -3.33 23.53
N ILE A 5 -4.83 -4.59 23.63
CA ILE A 5 -5.08 -5.47 22.48
C ILE A 5 -6.32 -5.02 21.71
N LYS A 6 -7.38 -4.55 22.39
CA LYS A 6 -8.62 -4.08 21.72
C LYS A 6 -8.44 -2.74 20.99
N LYS A 7 -7.47 -1.91 21.37
CA LYS A 7 -7.24 -0.59 20.76
C LYS A 7 -6.58 -0.68 19.38
N ASN A 8 -5.83 -1.75 19.11
CA ASN A 8 -4.98 -1.88 17.92
C ASN A 8 -5.69 -2.28 16.62
N ILE A 9 -6.89 -2.86 16.70
CA ILE A 9 -7.62 -3.32 15.50
C ILE A 9 -8.36 -2.17 14.80
N LYS A 10 -8.62 -1.08 15.52
CA LYS A 10 -9.39 0.08 15.00
C LYS A 10 -8.52 1.12 14.30
N ASP A 11 -7.23 0.89 14.15
CA ASP A 11 -6.34 1.90 13.60
C ASP A 11 -6.36 1.85 12.05
N PRO A 12 -6.97 2.83 11.37
CA PRO A 12 -7.03 2.84 9.91
C PRO A 12 -5.70 3.25 9.27
N ARG A 13 -4.65 3.58 10.05
CA ARG A 13 -3.35 4.04 9.52
C ARG A 13 -2.74 3.06 8.53
N TRP A 14 -2.91 1.74 8.72
CA TRP A 14 -2.41 0.74 7.77
C TRP A 14 -3.10 0.80 6.40
N ILE A 15 -4.37 1.22 6.37
CA ILE A 15 -5.13 1.40 5.12
C ILE A 15 -4.57 2.61 4.37
N ILE A 16 -4.37 3.72 5.08
CA ILE A 16 -3.83 4.96 4.50
C ILE A 16 -2.40 4.73 3.98
N GLU A 17 -1.55 4.07 4.76
CA GLU A 17 -0.20 3.69 4.34
C GLU A 17 -0.22 2.78 3.10
N GLY A 18 -1.10 1.78 3.09
CA GLY A 18 -1.28 0.89 1.95
C GLY A 18 -1.74 1.61 0.68
N ILE A 19 -2.69 2.53 0.80
CA ILE A 19 -3.18 3.35 -0.32
C ILE A 19 -2.09 4.29 -0.83
N ILE A 20 -1.37 4.98 0.05
CA ILE A 20 -0.27 5.88 -0.34
C ILE A 20 0.80 5.08 -1.08
N TRP A 21 1.21 3.94 -0.54
CA TRP A 21 2.20 3.08 -1.17
C TRP A 21 1.71 2.54 -2.52
N GLY A 22 0.46 2.08 -2.59
CA GLY A 22 -0.15 1.61 -3.83
C GLY A 22 -0.21 2.70 -4.91
N MET A 23 -0.57 3.93 -4.56
CA MET A 23 -0.56 5.06 -5.48
C MET A 23 0.85 5.39 -5.98
N ILE A 24 1.85 5.38 -5.09
CA ILE A 24 3.25 5.59 -5.48
C ILE A 24 3.67 4.50 -6.48
N MET A 25 3.40 3.23 -6.18
CA MET A 25 3.74 2.13 -7.07
C MET A 25 3.02 2.20 -8.41
N TRP A 26 1.74 2.58 -8.41
CA TRP A 26 0.99 2.79 -9.65
C TRP A 26 1.66 3.85 -10.54
N VAL A 27 2.01 5.02 -9.98
CA VAL A 27 2.69 6.08 -10.72
C VAL A 27 4.04 5.59 -11.25
N PHE A 28 4.84 4.93 -10.40
CA PHE A 28 6.16 4.45 -10.80
C PHE A 28 6.08 3.39 -11.92
N VAL A 29 5.22 2.39 -11.76
CA VAL A 29 5.19 1.25 -12.68
C VAL A 29 4.37 1.52 -13.94
N THR A 30 3.36 2.37 -13.86
CA THR A 30 2.45 2.62 -14.98
C THR A 30 2.82 3.87 -15.77
N LEU A 31 3.50 4.83 -15.15
CA LEU A 31 3.95 6.05 -15.83
C LEU A 31 5.47 6.06 -16.00
N ILE A 32 6.22 5.95 -14.90
CA ILE A 32 7.67 6.18 -14.93
C ILE A 32 8.41 5.05 -15.68
N VAL A 33 8.10 3.79 -15.42
CA VAL A 33 8.76 2.64 -16.06
C VAL A 33 8.52 2.60 -17.58
N PRO A 34 7.28 2.75 -18.11
CA PRO A 34 7.04 2.78 -19.55
C PRO A 34 7.72 3.95 -20.24
N LEU A 35 7.81 5.12 -19.59
CA LEU A 35 8.55 6.28 -20.09
C LEU A 35 10.03 5.95 -20.32
N PHE A 36 10.69 5.25 -19.38
CA PHE A 36 12.07 4.81 -19.56
C PHE A 36 12.24 3.71 -20.62
N LYS A 37 11.21 2.88 -20.81
CA LYS A 37 11.23 1.79 -21.79
C LYS A 37 10.79 2.22 -23.20
N GLY A 38 10.35 3.46 -23.37
CA GLY A 38 9.76 3.93 -24.63
C GLY A 38 8.50 3.16 -25.05
N SER A 39 7.82 2.51 -24.11
CA SER A 39 6.61 1.73 -24.38
C SER A 39 5.39 2.65 -24.36
N PRO A 40 4.44 2.51 -25.29
CA PRO A 40 3.22 3.31 -25.27
C PRO A 40 2.40 3.02 -24.01
N ILE A 41 1.93 4.07 -23.34
CA ILE A 41 1.02 3.96 -22.20
C ILE A 41 -0.41 3.96 -22.74
N THR A 42 -1.13 2.86 -22.54
CA THR A 42 -2.54 2.74 -22.96
C THR A 42 -3.50 3.08 -21.81
N SER A 43 -4.75 3.42 -22.15
CA SER A 43 -5.82 3.61 -21.17
C SER A 43 -6.08 2.35 -20.33
N GLU A 44 -5.94 1.19 -20.97
CA GLU A 44 -6.09 -0.13 -20.39
C GLU A 44 -5.03 -0.38 -19.32
N ASP A 45 -3.77 -0.01 -19.59
CA ASP A 45 -2.67 -0.13 -18.63
C ASP A 45 -2.88 0.78 -17.41
N LEU A 46 -3.42 1.98 -17.60
CA LEU A 46 -3.72 2.91 -16.52
C LEU A 46 -4.76 2.32 -15.55
N ILE A 47 -5.87 1.81 -16.09
CA ILE A 47 -6.96 1.25 -15.29
C ILE A 47 -6.52 -0.08 -14.65
N ALA A 48 -5.92 -0.99 -15.42
CA ALA A 48 -5.45 -2.28 -14.92
C ALA A 48 -4.36 -2.10 -13.85
N GLY A 49 -3.43 -1.17 -14.09
CA GLY A 49 -2.42 -0.77 -13.12
C GLY A 49 -3.06 -0.22 -11.84
N ALA A 50 -4.05 0.67 -11.95
CA ALA A 50 -4.65 1.32 -10.79
C ALA A 50 -5.33 0.29 -9.89
N VAL A 51 -6.12 -0.62 -10.47
CA VAL A 51 -6.78 -1.69 -9.74
C VAL A 51 -5.75 -2.64 -9.10
N THR A 52 -4.74 -3.06 -9.86
CA THR A 52 -3.70 -3.98 -9.38
C THR A 52 -2.93 -3.40 -8.20
N TRP A 53 -2.50 -2.14 -8.31
CA TRP A 53 -1.69 -1.49 -7.29
C TRP A 53 -2.49 -1.01 -6.09
N LEU A 54 -3.79 -0.76 -6.24
CA LEU A 54 -4.68 -0.47 -5.11
C LEU A 54 -4.94 -1.73 -4.26
N ILE A 55 -5.18 -2.88 -4.91
CA ILE A 55 -5.27 -4.18 -4.22
C ILE A 55 -3.93 -4.54 -3.59
N GLY A 56 -2.83 -4.41 -4.33
CA GLY A 56 -1.48 -4.68 -3.85
C GLY A 56 -1.08 -3.78 -2.70
N GLY A 57 -1.43 -2.49 -2.74
CA GLY A 57 -1.18 -1.54 -1.67
C GLY A 57 -1.96 -1.85 -0.39
N LEU A 58 -3.23 -2.24 -0.51
CA LEU A 58 -4.01 -2.69 0.65
C LEU A 58 -3.44 -3.98 1.25
N PHE A 59 -3.03 -4.93 0.41
CA PHE A 59 -2.36 -6.15 0.85
C PHE A 59 -1.06 -5.83 1.57
N PHE A 60 -0.24 -4.94 1.01
CA PHE A 60 1.01 -4.48 1.63
C PHE A 60 0.76 -3.80 2.98
N GLY A 61 -0.20 -2.87 3.05
CA GLY A 61 -0.60 -2.21 4.29
C GLY A 61 -1.06 -3.21 5.35
N PHE A 62 -1.85 -4.21 4.97
CA PHE A 62 -2.28 -5.29 5.87
C PHE A 62 -1.10 -6.12 6.37
N VAL A 63 -0.18 -6.53 5.48
CA VAL A 63 1.04 -7.27 5.85
C VAL A 63 1.88 -6.47 6.85
N MET A 64 2.06 -5.16 6.61
CA MET A 64 2.80 -4.27 7.50
C MET A 64 2.13 -4.09 8.87
N HIS A 65 0.81 -4.20 8.93
CA HIS A 65 0.03 -4.15 10.17
C HIS A 65 0.18 -5.44 10.99
N ILE A 66 0.14 -6.60 10.34
CA ILE A 66 0.23 -7.89 11.04
C ILE A 66 1.67 -8.27 11.41
N TRP A 67 2.67 -7.74 10.72
CA TRP A 67 4.06 -8.13 10.91
C TRP A 67 4.60 -7.66 12.28
N PRO A 68 4.93 -8.57 13.22
CA PRO A 68 5.22 -8.22 14.61
C PRO A 68 6.40 -7.26 14.79
N GLY A 69 7.46 -7.42 13.99
CA GLY A 69 8.65 -6.56 14.06
C GLY A 69 8.45 -5.14 13.55
N ILE A 70 7.36 -4.88 12.80
CA ILE A 70 7.06 -3.57 12.20
C ILE A 70 5.88 -2.92 12.94
N SER A 71 4.88 -3.70 13.34
CA SER A 71 3.75 -3.23 14.12
C SER A 71 4.14 -2.84 15.55
N ALA A 72 5.05 -3.57 16.20
CA ALA A 72 5.50 -3.24 17.55
C ALA A 72 6.14 -1.84 17.66
N ARG A 73 6.86 -1.40 16.62
CA ARG A 73 7.53 -0.08 16.52
C ARG A 73 6.63 1.09 16.10
N ARG A 74 5.34 0.82 15.86
CA ARG A 74 4.38 1.82 15.31
C ARG A 74 3.39 2.34 16.35
N TYR A 75 3.33 1.67 17.51
CA TYR A 75 2.38 1.94 18.59
C TYR A 75 3.08 2.30 19.91
N ASP A 76 4.41 2.29 19.92
CA ASP A 76 5.30 2.67 21.01
C ASP A 76 5.86 4.11 20.86
N SER A 77 5.64 4.76 19.72
CA SER A 77 5.97 6.17 19.42
C SER A 77 4.83 7.15 19.71
#